data_AF-A0ABD5NCJ7-F1
#
_entry.id   AF-A0ABD5NCJ7-F1
#
_cell.length_a   1.000
_cell.length_b   1.000
_cell.length_c   1.000
_cell.angle_alpha   90.00
_cell.angle_beta   90.00
_cell.angle_gamma   90.00
#
_symmetry.space_group_name_H-M   'P 1'
#
loop_
_entity.id
_entity.type
_entity.pdbx_description
1 polymer ?
#
loop_
_entity_poly.entity_id
_entity_poly.type
_entity_poly.pdbx_seq_one_letter_code
_entity_poly.pdbx_strand_id
1 'polypeptide(L)'
;MVSWIDPHDSKAEAWGGNRDVSMPEAIESTEERAHRVELPFQYREHRSYERTLDGVEIGGVTYPSGNFVVNGGIAADRTLKLHARGLLWQRDSGENARRFKMQLVRDPPVTDSVPFGDYRSWERFQLGEVNVDDVTGPSFDPDPSTNETRRDSTPFGDLLEPLKRRVAELELVRNPAFAKYRLEERDEWETYGAVFRWQANAFQQRVS
;
A
#
# COMPACT_ATOMS: atom_id res chain seq x y z
N MET A 1 26.46 20.61 32.81
CA MET A 1 25.31 20.59 33.73
C MET A 1 24.07 20.89 32.91
N VAL A 2 23.13 19.95 32.82
CA VAL A 2 21.88 20.14 32.05
C VAL A 2 20.89 20.86 32.96
N SER A 3 20.58 22.11 32.61
CA SER A 3 19.53 22.89 33.25
C SER A 3 18.18 22.29 32.85
N TRP A 4 17.43 21.78 33.83
CA TRP A 4 16.03 21.43 33.62
C TRP A 4 15.23 22.69 33.26
N ILE A 5 14.32 22.58 32.30
CA ILE A 5 13.40 23.65 31.91
C ILE A 5 12.23 23.65 32.91
N ASP A 6 11.98 24.80 33.51
CA ASP A 6 10.88 25.02 34.46
C ASP A 6 9.53 25.04 33.71
N PRO A 7 8.58 24.14 34.02
CA PRO A 7 7.28 24.08 33.35
C PRO A 7 6.35 25.27 33.67
N HIS A 8 6.77 26.20 34.53
CA HIS A 8 6.02 27.41 34.87
C HIS A 8 6.63 28.71 34.32
N ASP A 9 7.52 28.67 33.32
CA ASP A 9 7.99 29.89 32.63
C ASP A 9 6.84 30.53 31.82
N SER A 10 6.07 31.37 32.50
CA SER A 10 4.85 32.02 32.02
C SER A 10 5.16 33.29 31.23
N LYS A 11 5.98 33.17 30.18
CA LYS A 11 6.23 34.25 29.22
C LYS A 11 5.57 33.94 27.87
N ALA A 12 4.28 33.61 27.87
CA ALA A 12 3.51 33.38 26.65
C ALA A 12 3.54 34.58 25.67
N GLU A 13 3.66 35.80 26.21
CA GLU A 13 3.69 37.04 25.42
C GLU A 13 5.00 37.25 24.64
N ALA A 14 6.09 36.54 24.98
CA ALA A 14 7.35 36.60 24.23
C ALA A 14 7.36 35.72 22.97
N TRP A 15 6.34 34.87 22.79
CA TRP A 15 6.23 33.93 21.65
C TRP A 15 5.48 34.55 20.48
N GLY A 16 4.73 35.64 20.72
CA GLY A 16 4.00 36.41 19.72
C GLY A 16 4.91 37.37 18.95
N GLY A 17 6.01 36.87 18.41
CA GLY A 17 6.79 37.64 17.45
C GLY A 17 5.93 37.95 16.24
N ASN A 18 5.71 39.24 15.97
CA ASN A 18 5.04 39.77 14.78
C ASN A 18 5.83 39.36 13.53
N ARG A 19 5.65 38.12 13.08
CA ARG A 19 6.19 37.61 11.83
C ARG A 19 5.03 37.61 10.86
N ASP A 20 5.21 38.38 9.80
CA ASP A 20 4.58 38.13 8.51
C ASP A 20 5.07 36.74 8.05
N VAL A 21 4.51 35.69 8.64
CA VAL A 21 4.77 34.32 8.25
C VAL A 21 3.98 34.17 6.97
N SER A 22 4.66 34.37 5.83
CA SER A 22 4.22 33.77 4.57
C SER A 22 3.81 32.35 4.94
N MET A 23 2.50 32.07 4.86
CA MET A 23 2.03 30.73 5.09
C MET A 23 2.84 29.81 4.18
N PRO A 24 3.35 28.67 4.67
CA PRO A 24 3.97 27.70 3.79
C PRO A 24 2.99 27.42 2.65
N GLU A 25 3.50 27.32 1.42
CA GLU A 25 2.66 26.98 0.27
C GLU A 25 1.78 25.79 0.63
N ALA A 26 0.48 25.92 0.37
CA ALA A 26 -0.47 24.86 0.67
C ALA A 26 0.01 23.57 0.02
N ILE A 27 0.12 22.50 0.80
CA ILE A 27 0.46 21.18 0.28
C ILE A 27 -0.61 20.83 -0.75
N GLU A 28 -0.19 20.61 -1.98
CA GLU A 28 -1.07 20.27 -3.09
C GLU A 28 -1.95 19.06 -2.75
N SER A 29 -3.23 19.10 -3.16
CA SER A 29 -4.17 18.02 -2.85
C SER A 29 -3.75 16.69 -3.49
N THR A 30 -4.21 15.56 -2.96
CA THR A 30 -3.96 14.24 -3.62
C THR A 30 -4.41 14.22 -5.07
N GLU A 31 -5.57 14.80 -5.35
CA GLU A 31 -6.16 14.78 -6.68
C GLU A 31 -5.29 15.52 -7.69
N GLU A 32 -4.88 16.75 -7.38
CA GLU A 32 -3.99 17.53 -8.24
C GLU A 32 -2.63 16.82 -8.45
N ARG A 33 -2.09 16.21 -7.39
CA ARG A 33 -0.88 15.39 -7.48
C ARG A 33 -1.06 14.17 -8.40
N ALA A 34 -2.18 13.47 -8.31
CA ALA A 34 -2.49 12.33 -9.17
C ALA A 34 -2.68 12.75 -10.65
N HIS A 35 -3.27 13.93 -10.90
CA HIS A 35 -3.42 14.48 -12.25
C HIS A 35 -2.09 14.80 -12.95
N ARG A 36 -1.03 15.12 -12.19
CA ARG A 36 0.30 15.42 -12.75
C ARG A 36 1.13 14.19 -13.06
N VAL A 37 0.69 12.99 -12.69
CA VAL A 37 1.43 11.76 -12.96
C VAL A 37 1.35 11.43 -14.45
N GLU A 38 2.51 11.47 -15.12
CA GLU A 38 2.63 11.03 -16.50
C GLU A 38 2.57 9.50 -16.62
N LEU A 39 1.99 9.02 -17.73
CA LEU A 39 1.91 7.60 -18.05
C LEU A 39 2.95 7.23 -19.13
N PRO A 40 3.58 6.05 -19.06
CA PRO A 40 3.37 4.99 -18.07
C PRO A 40 3.96 5.34 -16.69
N PHE A 41 3.28 4.88 -15.64
CA PHE A 41 3.70 5.05 -14.26
C PHE A 41 4.03 3.69 -13.63
N GLN A 42 5.11 3.61 -12.86
CA GLN A 42 5.48 2.38 -12.16
C GLN A 42 6.18 2.72 -10.84
N TYR A 43 5.96 1.89 -9.83
CA TYR A 43 6.67 1.99 -8.56
C TYR A 43 6.95 0.61 -7.97
N ARG A 44 7.90 0.56 -7.02
CA ARG A 44 8.21 -0.65 -6.25
C ARG A 44 8.37 -0.29 -4.79
N GLU A 45 7.68 -1.04 -3.94
CA GLU A 45 7.78 -0.89 -2.50
C GLU A 45 8.06 -2.24 -1.82
N HIS A 46 8.79 -2.17 -0.73
CA HIS A 46 8.94 -3.28 0.21
C HIS A 46 8.51 -2.78 1.59
N ARG A 47 7.62 -3.53 2.24
CA ARG A 47 7.22 -3.30 3.63
C ARG A 47 7.19 -4.58 4.42
N SER A 48 7.68 -4.47 5.65
CA SER A 48 7.50 -5.47 6.70
C SER A 48 6.55 -4.93 7.75
N TYR A 49 5.74 -5.83 8.30
CA TYR A 49 4.80 -5.59 9.38
C TYR A 49 5.06 -6.65 10.44
N GLU A 50 5.35 -6.21 11.66
CA GLU A 50 5.56 -7.08 12.81
C GLU A 50 4.45 -6.79 13.82
N ARG A 51 3.42 -7.64 13.82
CA ARG A 51 2.24 -7.49 14.70
C ARG A 51 1.44 -6.20 14.48
N THR A 52 1.65 -5.53 13.35
CA THR A 52 0.94 -4.30 12.95
C THR A 52 0.16 -4.49 11.66
N LEU A 53 0.10 -5.72 11.12
CA LEU A 53 -0.69 -6.02 9.94
C LEU A 53 -2.13 -6.27 10.37
N ASP A 54 -3.02 -5.38 9.95
CA ASP A 54 -4.44 -5.45 10.24
C ASP A 54 -5.23 -5.88 8.99
N GLY A 55 -6.41 -6.49 9.20
CA GLY A 55 -7.35 -6.85 8.14
C GLY A 55 -6.88 -7.96 7.18
N VAL A 56 -5.91 -8.80 7.59
CA VAL A 56 -5.43 -9.94 6.78
C VAL A 56 -5.92 -11.24 7.40
N GLU A 57 -7.05 -11.73 6.90
CA GLU A 57 -7.61 -13.05 7.22
C GLU A 57 -7.78 -13.85 5.93
N ILE A 58 -7.27 -15.08 5.91
CA ILE A 58 -7.37 -15.96 4.74
C ILE A 58 -7.74 -17.36 5.21
N GLY A 59 -8.91 -17.86 4.77
CA GLY A 59 -9.39 -19.18 5.16
C GLY A 59 -9.62 -19.34 6.66
N GLY A 60 -10.08 -18.28 7.34
CA GLY A 60 -10.31 -18.27 8.79
C GLY A 60 -9.04 -18.10 9.63
N VAL A 61 -7.89 -17.89 9.00
CA VAL A 61 -6.60 -17.67 9.69
C VAL A 61 -6.21 -16.21 9.57
N THR A 62 -6.01 -15.55 10.70
CA THR A 62 -5.52 -14.16 10.78
C THR A 62 -4.00 -14.11 10.77
N TYR A 63 -3.43 -13.24 9.95
CA TYR A 63 -1.98 -13.04 9.83
C TYR A 63 -1.59 -11.63 10.32
N PRO A 64 -1.19 -11.47 11.58
CA PRO A 64 -0.84 -10.16 12.15
C PRO A 64 0.54 -9.65 11.73
N SER A 65 1.35 -10.49 11.07
CA SER A 65 2.68 -10.16 10.60
C SER A 65 2.84 -10.55 9.13
N GLY A 66 3.66 -9.78 8.40
CA GLY A 66 3.87 -10.04 6.99
C GLY A 66 4.99 -9.22 6.38
N ASN A 67 5.56 -9.74 5.31
CA ASN A 67 6.55 -9.06 4.50
C ASN A 67 6.03 -9.03 3.06
N PHE A 68 5.90 -7.83 2.50
CA PHE A 68 5.30 -7.57 1.19
C PHE A 68 6.30 -6.84 0.30
N VAL A 69 6.56 -7.43 -0.86
CA VAL A 69 7.20 -6.73 -1.99
C VAL A 69 6.15 -6.51 -3.06
N VAL A 70 5.88 -5.23 -3.34
CA VAL A 70 4.85 -4.80 -4.28
C VAL A 70 5.51 -4.06 -5.45
N ASN A 71 5.04 -4.33 -6.65
CA ASN A 71 5.38 -3.61 -7.87
C ASN A 71 4.08 -3.26 -8.60
N GLY A 72 3.72 -1.99 -8.59
CA GLY A 72 2.48 -1.48 -9.18
C GLY A 72 2.77 -0.54 -10.34
N GLY A 73 1.86 -0.49 -11.31
CA GLY A 73 1.96 0.48 -12.37
C GLY A 73 0.71 0.62 -13.22
N ILE A 74 0.65 1.74 -13.94
CA ILE A 74 -0.33 2.05 -14.96
C ILE A 74 0.41 2.13 -16.30
N ALA A 75 0.05 1.27 -17.24
CA ALA A 75 0.60 1.29 -18.59
C ALA A 75 0.09 2.50 -19.39
N ALA A 76 0.70 2.77 -20.56
CA ALA A 76 0.32 3.90 -21.42
C ALA A 76 -1.14 3.83 -21.91
N ASP A 77 -1.67 2.62 -22.10
CA ASP A 77 -3.08 2.35 -22.43
C ASP A 77 -4.03 2.40 -21.23
N ARG A 78 -3.52 2.81 -20.06
CA ARG A 78 -4.22 2.83 -18.76
C ARG A 78 -4.57 1.45 -18.21
N THR A 79 -3.90 0.39 -18.63
CA THR A 79 -3.97 -0.91 -17.94
C THR A 79 -3.33 -0.80 -16.55
N LEU A 80 -4.06 -1.16 -15.50
CA LEU A 80 -3.53 -1.27 -14.14
C LEU A 80 -2.94 -2.66 -13.95
N LYS A 81 -1.70 -2.73 -13.45
CA LYS A 81 -1.07 -3.98 -13.04
C LYS A 81 -0.43 -3.82 -11.67
N LEU A 82 -0.75 -4.73 -10.76
CA LEU A 82 -0.13 -4.83 -9.44
C LEU A 82 0.41 -6.23 -9.26
N HIS A 83 1.70 -6.36 -9.00
CA HIS A 83 2.31 -7.60 -8.55
C HIS A 83 2.66 -7.48 -7.08
N ALA A 84 2.26 -8.46 -6.29
CA ALA A 84 2.62 -8.58 -4.90
C ALA A 84 3.25 -9.95 -4.65
N ARG A 85 4.24 -10.02 -3.78
CA ARG A 85 4.75 -11.29 -3.26
C ARG A 85 5.17 -11.10 -1.82
N GLY A 86 5.15 -12.17 -1.05
CA GLY A 86 5.44 -12.02 0.36
C GLY A 86 5.34 -13.29 1.17
N LEU A 87 5.51 -13.07 2.47
CA LEU A 87 5.30 -14.02 3.55
C LEU A 87 4.27 -13.42 4.51
N LEU A 88 3.38 -14.25 5.02
CA LEU A 88 2.44 -13.94 6.09
C LEU A 88 2.63 -14.99 7.18
N TRP A 89 2.64 -14.58 8.44
CA TRP A 89 2.82 -15.53 9.55
C TRP A 89 2.04 -15.13 10.80
N GLN A 90 1.76 -16.14 11.62
CA GLN A 90 1.09 -16.00 12.90
C GLN A 90 2.06 -15.65 14.02
N ARG A 91 1.49 -15.32 15.17
CA ARG A 91 2.11 -14.63 16.30
C ARG A 91 3.27 -15.39 16.97
N ASP A 92 3.10 -16.70 17.23
CA ASP A 92 3.87 -17.40 18.26
C ASP A 92 4.62 -18.65 17.74
N SER A 93 4.19 -19.22 16.62
CA SER A 93 4.94 -20.23 15.89
C SER A 93 4.99 -19.78 14.45
N GLY A 94 6.16 -19.89 13.82
CA GLY A 94 6.28 -19.68 12.38
C GLY A 94 5.36 -20.57 11.55
N GLU A 95 4.70 -21.55 12.18
CA GLU A 95 3.82 -22.54 11.60
C GLU A 95 2.59 -21.93 10.92
N ASN A 96 2.08 -22.66 9.93
CA ASN A 96 0.96 -22.24 9.08
C ASN A 96 1.19 -20.86 8.42
N ALA A 97 2.45 -20.48 8.22
CA ALA A 97 2.79 -19.31 7.46
C ALA A 97 2.47 -19.53 5.98
N ARG A 98 2.18 -18.43 5.29
CA ARG A 98 1.79 -18.43 3.88
C ARG A 98 2.80 -17.64 3.08
N ARG A 99 3.47 -18.31 2.16
CA ARG A 99 4.20 -17.67 1.06
C ARG A 99 3.26 -17.46 -0.11
N PHE A 100 3.22 -16.25 -0.66
CA PHE A 100 2.33 -15.94 -1.77
C PHE A 100 3.03 -15.12 -2.86
N LYS A 101 2.46 -15.23 -4.07
CA LYS A 101 2.72 -14.37 -5.21
C LYS A 101 1.39 -14.11 -5.89
N MET A 102 1.06 -12.84 -6.07
CA MET A 102 -0.19 -12.37 -6.63
C MET A 102 0.07 -11.39 -7.77
N GLN A 103 -0.82 -11.40 -8.75
CA GLN A 103 -0.94 -10.38 -9.77
C GLN A 103 -2.40 -9.95 -9.86
N LEU A 104 -2.65 -8.65 -9.83
CA LEU A 104 -3.94 -8.04 -10.13
C LEU A 104 -3.80 -7.25 -11.43
N VAL A 105 -4.79 -7.39 -12.31
CA VAL A 105 -4.87 -6.66 -13.57
C VAL A 105 -6.26 -6.06 -13.73
N ARG A 106 -6.29 -4.83 -14.22
CA ARG A 106 -7.53 -4.21 -14.69
C ARG A 106 -7.31 -3.53 -16.03
N ASP A 107 -8.06 -4.00 -17.01
CA ASP A 107 -7.91 -3.61 -18.41
C ASP A 107 -8.63 -2.29 -18.72
N PRO A 108 -8.20 -1.54 -19.76
CA PRO A 108 -8.98 -0.45 -20.35
C PRO A 108 -10.27 -0.95 -21.01
N PRO A 109 -11.19 -0.04 -21.40
CA PRO A 109 -11.15 1.41 -21.19
C PRO A 109 -11.56 1.83 -19.76
N VAL A 110 -11.05 2.97 -19.31
CA VAL A 110 -11.30 3.47 -17.95
C VAL A 110 -12.68 4.13 -17.81
N THR A 111 -13.26 4.59 -18.91
CA THR A 111 -14.58 5.23 -18.94
C THR A 111 -15.73 4.24 -18.73
N ASP A 112 -15.52 2.97 -19.08
CA ASP A 112 -16.58 1.95 -19.10
C ASP A 112 -16.55 1.06 -17.85
N SER A 113 -15.63 1.32 -16.90
CA SER A 113 -15.52 0.55 -15.67
C SER A 113 -15.44 1.47 -14.45
N VAL A 114 -16.34 1.26 -13.50
CA VAL A 114 -16.41 2.01 -12.23
C VAL A 114 -15.19 1.64 -11.36
N PRO A 115 -14.32 2.58 -10.95
CA PRO A 115 -13.18 2.31 -10.07
C PRO A 115 -13.57 1.48 -8.85
N PHE A 116 -12.64 0.69 -8.32
CA PHE A 116 -12.85 -0.21 -7.17
C PHE A 116 -13.89 -1.31 -7.39
N GLY A 117 -14.10 -1.71 -8.65
CA GLY A 117 -14.84 -2.93 -8.99
C GLY A 117 -13.98 -4.19 -8.86
N ASP A 118 -14.07 -5.05 -9.86
CA ASP A 118 -13.32 -6.30 -9.88
C ASP A 118 -11.97 -6.18 -10.58
N TYR A 119 -11.02 -6.99 -10.12
CA TYR A 119 -9.69 -7.13 -10.68
C TYR A 119 -9.48 -8.57 -11.11
N ARG A 120 -8.93 -8.78 -12.31
CA ARG A 120 -8.46 -10.11 -12.70
C ARG A 120 -7.27 -10.46 -11.83
N SER A 121 -7.40 -11.50 -11.03
CA SER A 121 -6.38 -11.93 -10.08
C SER A 121 -5.77 -13.26 -10.50
N TRP A 122 -4.47 -13.37 -10.31
CA TRP A 122 -3.74 -14.62 -10.33
C TRP A 122 -2.97 -14.71 -9.03
N GLU A 123 -3.16 -15.78 -8.28
CA GLU A 123 -2.45 -16.02 -7.03
C GLU A 123 -1.80 -17.40 -7.08
N ARG A 124 -0.58 -17.49 -6.59
CA ARG A 124 0.05 -18.74 -6.20
C ARG A 124 0.47 -18.62 -4.75
N PHE A 125 0.12 -19.60 -3.94
CA PHE A 125 0.55 -19.64 -2.55
C PHE A 125 1.01 -21.03 -2.14
N GLN A 126 1.73 -21.08 -1.02
CA GLN A 126 2.19 -22.29 -0.38
C GLN A 126 2.23 -22.05 1.13
N LEU A 127 1.82 -23.05 1.90
CA LEU A 127 1.92 -23.03 3.36
C LEU A 127 3.27 -23.59 3.80
N GLY A 128 3.65 -23.30 5.04
CA GLY A 128 4.91 -23.76 5.61
C GLY A 128 5.21 -23.05 6.92
N GLU A 129 6.49 -22.92 7.24
CA GLU A 129 6.97 -22.28 8.45
C GLU A 129 7.82 -21.05 8.14
N VAL A 130 7.68 -19.99 8.94
CA VAL A 130 8.54 -18.80 8.86
C VAL A 130 9.44 -18.72 10.09
N ASN A 131 10.76 -18.68 9.85
CA ASN A 131 11.72 -18.37 10.90
C ASN A 131 12.20 -16.93 10.71
N VAL A 132 11.88 -16.06 11.67
CA VAL A 132 12.32 -14.66 11.66
C VAL A 132 13.64 -14.56 12.42
N ASP A 133 14.69 -14.18 11.71
CA ASP A 133 16.00 -13.88 12.27
C ASP A 133 16.25 -12.37 12.21
N ASP A 134 16.75 -11.80 13.30
CA ASP A 134 16.94 -10.34 13.44
C ASP A 134 17.96 -9.76 12.45
N VAL A 135 18.85 -10.59 11.90
CA VAL A 135 19.94 -10.15 11.02
C VAL A 135 19.60 -10.36 9.54
N THR A 136 19.03 -11.53 9.22
CA THR A 136 18.77 -11.98 7.85
C THR A 136 17.31 -11.80 7.40
N GLY A 137 16.42 -11.50 8.35
CA GLY A 137 14.99 -11.34 8.11
C GLY A 137 14.24 -12.69 8.06
N PRO A 138 12.99 -12.70 7.56
CA PRO A 138 12.18 -13.91 7.54
C PRO A 138 12.66 -14.90 6.47
N SER A 139 12.95 -16.12 6.89
CA SER A 139 13.16 -17.30 6.04
C SER A 139 11.89 -18.16 6.02
N PHE A 140 11.72 -18.97 4.98
CA PHE A 140 10.51 -19.79 4.79
C PHE A 140 10.87 -21.23 4.48
N ASP A 141 10.38 -22.15 5.31
CA ASP A 141 10.45 -23.59 5.09
C ASP A 141 9.12 -24.09 4.49
N PRO A 142 9.09 -24.45 3.20
CA PRO A 142 7.85 -24.78 2.50
C PRO A 142 7.32 -26.18 2.85
N ASP A 143 6.00 -26.30 3.09
CA ASP A 143 5.32 -27.59 2.98
C ASP A 143 5.06 -27.88 1.49
N PRO A 144 5.71 -28.90 0.89
CA PRO A 144 5.60 -29.19 -0.53
C PRO A 144 4.19 -29.61 -0.97
N SER A 145 3.35 -30.08 -0.03
CA SER A 145 2.00 -30.59 -0.33
C SER A 145 0.92 -29.51 -0.45
N THR A 146 1.25 -28.25 -0.12
CA THR A 146 0.27 -27.15 0.04
C THR A 146 0.34 -26.08 -1.05
N ASN A 147 1.08 -26.34 -2.13
CA ASN A 147 1.25 -25.38 -3.23
C ASN A 147 -0.02 -25.35 -4.10
N GLU A 148 -0.66 -24.18 -4.16
CA GLU A 148 -1.89 -23.96 -4.90
C GLU A 148 -1.77 -22.75 -5.82
N THR A 149 -2.47 -22.78 -6.96
CA THR A 149 -2.56 -21.65 -7.90
C THR A 149 -4.03 -21.38 -8.24
N ARG A 150 -4.44 -20.12 -8.11
CA ARG A 150 -5.81 -19.63 -8.34
C ARG A 150 -5.83 -18.54 -9.40
N ARG A 151 -6.95 -18.45 -10.10
CA ARG A 151 -7.26 -17.45 -11.12
C ARG A 151 -8.70 -17.04 -10.95
N ASP A 152 -8.93 -15.81 -10.53
CA ASP A 152 -10.26 -15.35 -10.17
C ASP A 152 -10.50 -13.91 -10.64
N SER A 153 -11.74 -13.47 -10.44
CA SER A 153 -12.11 -12.07 -10.44
C SER A 153 -12.28 -11.67 -8.98
N THR A 154 -11.42 -10.81 -8.45
CA THR A 154 -11.42 -10.43 -7.03
C THR A 154 -11.96 -9.01 -6.89
N PRO A 155 -13.05 -8.79 -6.16
CA PRO A 155 -13.57 -7.45 -5.89
C PRO A 155 -12.60 -6.69 -5.00
N PHE A 156 -12.58 -5.36 -5.12
CA PHE A 156 -11.73 -4.49 -4.29
C PHE A 156 -11.84 -4.78 -2.78
N GLY A 157 -13.06 -5.04 -2.31
CA GLY A 157 -13.36 -5.33 -0.91
C GLY A 157 -12.70 -6.59 -0.36
N ASP A 158 -12.35 -7.56 -1.21
CA ASP A 158 -11.77 -8.85 -0.81
C ASP A 158 -10.23 -8.85 -0.93
N LEU A 159 -9.64 -7.76 -1.42
CA LEU A 159 -8.19 -7.61 -1.45
C LEU A 159 -7.63 -7.47 -0.03
N LEU A 160 -6.40 -7.96 0.17
CA LEU A 160 -5.67 -7.73 1.41
C LEU A 160 -5.49 -6.23 1.65
N GLU A 161 -5.63 -5.79 2.88
CA GLU A 161 -5.56 -4.37 3.27
C GLU A 161 -4.31 -3.63 2.74
N PRO A 162 -3.09 -4.20 2.79
CA PRO A 162 -1.93 -3.57 2.18
C PRO A 162 -2.04 -3.39 0.66
N LEU A 163 -2.79 -4.25 -0.03
CA LEU A 163 -3.00 -4.18 -1.48
C LEU A 163 -4.14 -3.24 -1.85
N LYS A 164 -5.20 -3.12 -1.03
CA LYS A 164 -6.27 -2.12 -1.22
C LYS A 164 -5.69 -0.71 -1.35
N ARG A 165 -4.79 -0.34 -0.43
CA ARG A 165 -4.07 0.95 -0.45
C ARG A 165 -3.33 1.17 -1.78
N ARG A 166 -2.66 0.13 -2.27
CA ARG A 166 -1.87 0.18 -3.51
C ARG A 166 -2.72 0.24 -4.76
N VAL A 167 -3.84 -0.47 -4.76
CA VAL A 167 -4.83 -0.39 -5.84
C VAL A 167 -5.48 0.98 -5.85
N ALA A 168 -5.80 1.57 -4.70
CA ALA A 168 -6.33 2.92 -4.62
C ALA A 168 -5.37 3.99 -5.16
N GLU A 169 -4.09 3.92 -4.81
CA GLU A 169 -3.07 4.78 -5.42
C GLU A 169 -3.05 4.64 -6.95
N LEU A 170 -3.08 3.41 -7.46
CA LEU A 170 -3.07 3.15 -8.90
C LEU A 170 -4.35 3.63 -9.59
N GLU A 171 -5.54 3.43 -9.02
CA GLU A 171 -6.79 3.92 -9.58
C GLU A 171 -6.86 5.45 -9.59
N LEU A 172 -6.31 6.11 -8.57
CA LEU A 172 -6.16 7.57 -8.53
C LEU A 172 -5.25 8.06 -9.67
N VAL A 173 -4.13 7.39 -9.95
CA VAL A 173 -3.30 7.73 -11.12
C VAL A 173 -4.05 7.45 -12.44
N ARG A 174 -4.80 6.35 -12.48
CA ARG A 174 -5.47 5.88 -13.69
C ARG A 174 -6.66 6.76 -14.11
N ASN A 175 -7.45 7.25 -13.16
CA ASN A 175 -8.55 8.19 -13.36
C ASN A 175 -8.85 8.96 -12.05
N PRO A 176 -8.11 10.07 -11.79
CA PRO A 176 -8.14 10.75 -10.49
C PRO A 176 -9.54 11.18 -10.05
N ALA A 177 -10.27 11.89 -10.93
CA ALA A 177 -11.58 12.45 -10.60
C ALA A 177 -12.60 11.35 -10.27
N PHE A 178 -12.68 10.29 -11.08
CA PHE A 178 -13.66 9.22 -10.83
C PHE A 178 -13.26 8.34 -9.63
N ALA A 179 -11.97 8.08 -9.44
CA ALA A 179 -11.48 7.33 -8.29
C ALA A 179 -11.74 8.08 -6.98
N LYS A 180 -11.48 9.40 -6.93
CA LYS A 180 -11.82 10.25 -5.78
C LYS A 180 -13.32 10.17 -5.46
N TYR A 181 -14.16 10.45 -6.46
CA TYR A 181 -15.62 10.40 -6.29
C TYR A 181 -16.08 9.05 -5.71
N ARG A 182 -15.54 7.93 -6.21
CA ARG A 182 -15.90 6.59 -5.73
C ARG A 182 -15.40 6.29 -4.32
N LEU A 183 -14.25 6.82 -3.91
CA LEU A 183 -13.78 6.68 -2.53
C LEU A 183 -14.61 7.52 -1.56
N GLU A 184 -15.00 8.73 -1.96
CA GLU A 184 -15.88 9.60 -1.16
C GLU A 184 -17.27 8.97 -0.99
N GLU A 185 -17.87 8.41 -2.05
CA GLU A 185 -19.16 7.70 -1.99
C GLU A 185 -19.13 6.48 -1.06
N ARG A 186 -17.94 5.93 -0.79
CA ARG A 186 -17.72 4.77 0.07
C ARG A 186 -17.27 5.14 1.49
N ASP A 187 -17.15 6.43 1.82
CA ASP A 187 -16.53 6.92 3.06
C ASP A 187 -15.09 6.40 3.28
N GLU A 188 -14.38 6.09 2.19
CA GLU A 188 -13.05 5.47 2.19
C GLU A 188 -11.92 6.44 1.77
N TRP A 189 -12.26 7.72 1.50
CA TRP A 189 -11.30 8.73 1.05
C TRP A 189 -10.17 8.99 2.05
N GLU A 190 -10.48 9.17 3.33
CA GLU A 190 -9.44 9.42 4.35
C GLU A 190 -8.51 8.20 4.53
N THR A 191 -9.06 7.00 4.36
CA THR A 191 -8.32 5.74 4.51
C THR A 191 -7.34 5.51 3.35
N TYR A 192 -7.79 5.73 2.11
CA TYR A 192 -7.03 5.34 0.92
C TYR A 192 -6.58 6.50 0.02
N GLY A 193 -7.35 7.59 -0.04
CA GLY A 193 -7.09 8.72 -0.93
C GLY A 193 -6.24 9.84 -0.30
N ALA A 194 -6.50 10.22 0.94
CA ALA A 194 -5.75 11.28 1.61
C ALA A 194 -4.25 10.95 1.77
N VAL A 195 -3.92 9.65 1.86
CA VAL A 195 -2.56 9.13 2.08
C VAL A 195 -1.85 8.79 0.76
N PHE A 196 -2.12 9.54 -0.31
CA PHE A 196 -1.36 9.37 -1.56
C PHE A 196 0.10 9.78 -1.33
N ARG A 197 0.97 8.80 -1.16
CA ARG A 197 2.40 9.01 -0.90
C ARG A 197 3.12 9.16 -2.23
N TRP A 198 3.72 10.32 -2.46
CA TRP A 198 4.62 10.48 -3.59
C TRP A 198 5.84 9.57 -3.40
N GLN A 199 6.02 8.61 -4.31
CA GLN A 199 7.29 7.91 -4.45
C GLN A 199 8.17 8.70 -5.41
N ALA A 200 9.04 9.54 -4.86
CA ALA A 200 10.02 10.34 -5.59
C ALA A 200 10.79 9.56 -6.66
N ASN A 201 11.03 8.30 -6.35
CA ASN A 201 11.93 7.42 -7.07
C ASN A 201 11.19 6.57 -8.12
N ALA A 202 9.87 6.75 -8.28
CA ALA A 202 9.06 6.05 -9.29
C ALA A 202 9.54 6.33 -10.73
N PHE A 203 10.28 7.42 -10.92
CA PHE A 203 10.82 7.84 -12.22
C PHE A 203 12.32 7.59 -12.41
N GLN A 204 13.01 6.98 -11.44
CA GLN A 204 14.40 6.57 -11.68
C GLN A 204 14.41 5.25 -12.47
N GLN A 205 14.26 5.39 -13.80
CA GLN A 205 14.59 4.33 -14.74
C GLN A 205 16.05 3.88 -14.57
N ARG A 206 16.23 2.55 -14.69
CA ARG A 206 17.46 1.78 -14.91
C ARG A 206 18.72 2.61 -15.17
N VAL A 207 19.66 2.55 -14.22
CA VAL A 207 21.09 2.64 -14.56
C VAL A 207 21.58 1.20 -14.73
N SER A 208 22.09 0.94 -15.94
CA SER A 208 22.87 -0.22 -16.45
C SER A 208 23.05 -1.43 -15.54
#